data_AF-S9NUI9-F1
#
_entry.id   AF-S9NUI9-F1
#
_cell.length_a   1.000
_cell.length_b   1.000
_cell.length_c   1.000
_cell.angle_alpha   90.00
_cell.angle_beta   90.00
_cell.angle_gamma   90.00
#
_symmetry.space_group_name_H-M   'P 1'
#
loop_
_entity.id
_entity.type
_entity.pdbx_description
1 polymer ?
#
loop_
_entity_poly.entity_id
_entity_poly.type
_entity_poly.pdbx_seq_one_letter_code
_entity_poly.pdbx_strand_id
1 'polypeptide(L)'
;MREVRRFSLAGLDSERGTSRLVRDGKALGFTVEGLLLEEQLELEDGSCLVWLTQDCPFEELLSVYLVGREGQLLDSVSAGMPYAPGILSIRTVGPDWVEFGFFGDASYRLQVEPLARFRRWLPVGWRYHRWLARHRLTVNKLRP
;
A
#
# COMPACT_ATOMS: atom_id res chain seq x y z
N MET A 1 9.24 7.61 9.72
CA MET A 1 8.40 6.43 10.03
C MET A 1 9.21 5.39 10.75
N ARG A 2 8.55 4.40 11.37
CA ARG A 2 9.21 3.22 11.95
C ARG A 2 8.47 1.94 11.56
N GLU A 3 9.19 0.84 11.44
CA GLU A 3 8.59 -0.49 11.32
C GLU A 3 7.81 -0.84 12.59
N VAL A 4 6.67 -1.49 12.42
CA VAL A 4 5.81 -1.96 13.52
C VAL A 4 5.36 -3.39 13.26
N ARG A 5 4.72 -4.05 14.25
CA ARG A 5 4.09 -5.38 14.12
C ARG A 5 2.68 -5.42 14.73
N ARG A 6 1.81 -4.50 14.28
CA ARG A 6 0.43 -4.31 14.75
C ARG A 6 -0.65 -4.88 13.83
N PHE A 7 -0.36 -5.11 12.54
CA PHE A 7 -1.34 -5.62 11.61
C PHE A 7 -1.15 -7.11 11.32
N SER A 8 -2.26 -7.77 11.02
CA SER A 8 -2.32 -9.10 10.44
C SER A 8 -3.51 -9.18 9.48
N LEU A 9 -3.61 -10.29 8.74
CA LEU A 9 -4.71 -10.56 7.82
C LEU A 9 -5.66 -11.61 8.40
N ALA A 10 -6.95 -11.43 8.14
CA ALA A 10 -7.99 -12.42 8.41
C ALA A 10 -9.01 -12.47 7.27
N GLY A 11 -9.76 -13.58 7.18
CA GLY A 11 -10.79 -13.75 6.16
C GLY A 11 -10.25 -13.68 4.74
N LEU A 12 -9.16 -14.44 4.48
CA LEU A 12 -8.55 -14.55 3.16
C LEU A 12 -9.56 -15.15 2.17
N ASP A 13 -9.83 -14.45 1.09
CA ASP A 13 -10.62 -14.90 -0.05
C ASP A 13 -9.69 -14.96 -1.27
N SER A 14 -9.11 -16.15 -1.50
CA SER A 14 -8.16 -16.39 -2.59
C SER A 14 -8.79 -16.27 -3.97
N GLU A 15 -10.10 -16.51 -4.10
CA GLU A 15 -10.79 -16.37 -5.40
C GLU A 15 -10.92 -14.90 -5.78
N ARG A 16 -11.16 -14.01 -4.80
CA ARG A 16 -11.25 -12.57 -5.02
C ARG A 16 -9.93 -11.83 -4.87
N GLY A 17 -8.92 -12.47 -4.29
CA GLY A 17 -7.65 -11.82 -3.96
C GLY A 17 -7.80 -10.75 -2.87
N THR A 18 -8.73 -10.94 -1.93
CA THR A 18 -9.06 -9.97 -0.90
C THR A 18 -8.96 -10.53 0.52
N SER A 19 -8.77 -9.66 1.49
CA SER A 19 -8.70 -10.00 2.91
C SER A 19 -9.23 -8.85 3.79
N ARG A 20 -9.13 -9.01 5.11
CA ARG A 20 -9.42 -7.97 6.10
C ARG A 20 -8.20 -7.70 6.96
N LEU A 21 -7.87 -6.42 7.13
CA LEU A 21 -6.86 -5.99 8.09
C LEU A 21 -7.36 -6.17 9.52
N VAL A 22 -6.51 -6.72 10.37
CA VAL A 22 -6.69 -6.82 11.82
C VAL A 22 -5.61 -5.98 12.47
N ARG A 23 -5.97 -5.01 13.31
CA ARG A 23 -5.02 -4.18 14.08
C ARG A 23 -5.09 -4.57 15.55
N ASP A 24 -3.96 -4.98 16.13
CA ASP A 24 -3.84 -5.39 17.53
C ASP A 24 -4.94 -6.39 17.96
N GLY A 25 -5.23 -7.38 17.09
CA GLY A 25 -6.26 -8.39 17.32
C GLY A 25 -7.71 -7.98 16.99
N LYS A 26 -7.95 -6.72 16.60
CA LYS A 26 -9.28 -6.23 16.22
C LYS A 26 -9.41 -6.05 14.71
N ALA A 27 -10.36 -6.75 14.11
CA ALA A 27 -10.67 -6.62 12.69
C ALA A 27 -11.18 -5.20 12.35
N LEU A 28 -10.65 -4.61 11.27
CA LEU A 28 -11.09 -3.31 10.76
C LEU A 28 -12.34 -3.44 9.88
N GLY A 29 -13.10 -2.36 9.76
CA GLY A 29 -14.42 -2.35 9.11
C GLY A 29 -14.41 -2.33 7.58
N PHE A 30 -13.30 -2.64 6.92
CA PHE A 30 -13.18 -2.59 5.45
C PHE A 30 -12.42 -3.80 4.91
N THR A 31 -12.65 -4.12 3.64
CA THR A 31 -11.93 -5.15 2.87
C THR A 31 -10.73 -4.51 2.17
N VAL A 32 -9.66 -5.28 1.98
CA VAL A 32 -8.45 -4.89 1.25
C VAL A 32 -8.14 -5.91 0.15
N GLU A 33 -7.61 -5.44 -0.97
CA GLU A 33 -6.91 -6.26 -1.97
C GLU A 33 -5.52 -6.65 -1.43
N GLY A 34 -5.18 -7.93 -1.51
CA GLY A 34 -3.95 -8.52 -0.98
C GLY A 34 -4.23 -9.69 -0.04
N LEU A 35 -3.38 -10.72 -0.15
CA LEU A 35 -3.45 -11.98 0.60
C LEU A 35 -2.21 -12.21 1.48
N LEU A 36 -1.13 -11.49 1.23
CA LEU A 36 0.11 -11.54 1.99
C LEU A 36 0.41 -10.13 2.54
N LEU A 37 0.81 -10.07 3.81
CA LEU A 37 1.27 -8.85 4.47
C LEU A 37 2.79 -8.76 4.31
N GLU A 38 3.24 -7.78 3.53
CA GLU A 38 4.66 -7.60 3.25
C GLU A 38 5.31 -6.70 4.31
N GLU A 39 4.75 -5.52 4.52
CA GLU A 39 5.39 -4.47 5.31
C GLU A 39 4.38 -3.55 6.00
N GLN A 40 4.81 -2.97 7.12
CA GLN A 40 3.98 -2.05 7.86
C GLN A 40 4.79 -1.02 8.64
N LEU A 41 4.49 0.26 8.37
CA LEU A 41 5.23 1.40 8.86
C LEU A 41 4.29 2.38 9.56
N GLU A 42 4.66 2.86 10.74
CA GLU A 42 3.91 3.86 11.50
C GLU A 42 4.52 5.26 11.30
N LEU A 43 3.67 6.24 11.02
CA LEU A 43 3.98 7.66 10.96
C LEU A 43 3.92 8.28 12.37
N GLU A 44 4.48 9.49 12.52
CA GLU A 44 4.47 10.22 13.79
C GLU A 44 3.04 10.54 14.29
N ASP A 45 2.07 10.71 13.39
CA ASP A 45 0.67 10.94 13.73
C ASP A 45 -0.10 9.67 14.15
N GLY A 46 0.57 8.50 14.17
CA GLY A 46 0.01 7.20 14.50
C GLY A 46 -0.81 6.54 13.38
N SER A 47 -0.87 7.16 12.19
CA SER A 47 -1.32 6.47 10.99
C SER A 47 -0.27 5.48 10.50
N CYS A 48 -0.71 4.47 9.76
CA CYS A 48 0.14 3.37 9.33
C CYS A 48 0.02 3.14 7.83
N LEU A 49 1.15 2.97 7.15
CA LEU A 49 1.22 2.33 5.84
C LEU A 49 1.21 0.82 6.03
N VAL A 50 0.39 0.12 5.26
CA VAL A 50 0.31 -1.34 5.23
C VAL A 50 0.42 -1.80 3.79
N TRP A 51 1.43 -2.61 3.49
CA TRP A 51 1.79 -3.11 2.16
C TRP A 51 1.37 -4.56 2.04
N LEU A 52 0.59 -4.87 1.01
CA LEU A 52 0.06 -6.21 0.75
C LEU A 52 0.34 -6.64 -0.68
N THR A 53 0.55 -7.93 -0.88
CA THR A 53 0.71 -8.61 -2.19
C THR A 53 -0.29 -9.77 -2.28
N GLN A 54 -0.49 -10.32 -3.48
CA GLN A 54 -1.36 -11.46 -3.73
C GLN A 54 -0.63 -12.82 -3.70
N ASP A 55 0.70 -12.82 -3.58
CA ASP A 55 1.54 -14.03 -3.60
C ASP A 55 1.27 -14.87 -4.86
N CYS A 56 1.20 -14.19 -6.02
CA CYS A 56 0.89 -14.79 -7.30
C CYS A 56 2.09 -14.66 -8.25
N PRO A 57 2.75 -15.77 -8.63
CA PRO A 57 4.02 -15.72 -9.36
C PRO A 57 3.92 -15.14 -10.78
N PHE A 58 2.73 -15.10 -11.38
CA PHE A 58 2.52 -14.66 -12.77
C PHE A 58 2.00 -13.23 -12.89
N GLU A 59 1.24 -12.77 -11.89
CA GLU A 59 0.63 -11.44 -11.86
C GLU A 59 0.63 -10.95 -10.42
N GLU A 60 1.56 -10.07 -10.07
CA GLU A 60 1.67 -9.56 -8.71
C GLU A 60 0.96 -8.22 -8.59
N LEU A 61 0.12 -8.09 -7.56
CA LEU A 61 -0.62 -6.87 -7.24
C LEU A 61 -0.14 -6.36 -5.90
N LEU A 62 0.64 -5.28 -5.92
CA LEU A 62 0.98 -4.54 -4.72
C LEU A 62 -0.16 -3.59 -4.36
N SER A 63 -0.61 -3.63 -3.11
CA SER A 63 -1.57 -2.66 -2.55
C SER A 63 -0.99 -2.01 -1.31
N VAL A 64 -1.14 -0.69 -1.21
CA VAL A 64 -0.67 0.09 -0.06
C VAL A 64 -1.84 0.86 0.54
N TYR A 65 -2.09 0.65 1.82
CA TYR A 65 -3.18 1.28 2.57
C TYR A 65 -2.60 2.26 3.60
N LEU A 66 -3.14 3.48 3.63
CA LEU A 66 -2.93 4.41 4.74
C LEU A 66 -4.09 4.28 5.72
N VAL A 67 -3.82 3.65 6.86
CA VAL A 67 -4.80 3.41 7.92
C VAL A 67 -4.59 4.44 9.03
N GLY A 68 -5.64 5.18 9.38
CA GLY A 68 -5.58 6.15 10.46
C GLY A 68 -5.40 5.50 11.83
N ARG A 69 -4.99 6.29 12.82
CA ARG A 69 -4.79 5.85 14.21
C ARG A 69 -6.01 5.13 14.80
N GLU A 70 -7.22 5.58 14.46
CA GLU A 70 -8.48 5.00 14.93
C GLU A 70 -9.00 3.84 14.06
N GLY A 71 -8.21 3.38 13.08
CA GLY A 71 -8.54 2.24 12.23
C GLY A 71 -9.39 2.56 11.00
N GLN A 72 -9.56 3.84 10.65
CA GLN A 72 -10.23 4.28 9.43
C GLN A 72 -9.31 4.19 8.20
N LEU A 73 -9.85 3.84 7.03
CA LEU A 73 -9.10 3.87 5.76
C LEU A 73 -8.99 5.30 5.23
N LEU A 74 -7.81 5.91 5.40
CA LEU A 74 -7.53 7.28 4.97
C LEU A 74 -7.29 7.35 3.46
N ASP A 75 -6.49 6.43 2.92
CA ASP A 75 -6.18 6.39 1.50
C ASP A 75 -5.63 5.02 1.09
N SER A 76 -5.58 4.76 -0.21
CA SER A 76 -5.04 3.51 -0.73
C SER A 76 -4.67 3.63 -2.21
N VAL A 77 -3.59 2.98 -2.60
CA VAL A 77 -3.11 2.89 -3.98
C VAL A 77 -2.64 1.46 -4.25
N SER A 78 -2.79 0.99 -5.48
CA SER A 78 -2.25 -0.30 -5.91
C SER A 78 -1.46 -0.20 -7.20
N ALA A 79 -0.60 -1.18 -7.42
CA ALA A 79 0.25 -1.34 -8.57
C ALA A 79 0.14 -2.77 -9.11
N GLY A 80 -0.24 -2.91 -10.38
CA GLY A 80 -0.26 -4.19 -11.08
C GLY A 80 -0.23 -3.95 -12.59
N MET A 81 0.44 -4.84 -13.32
CA MET A 81 0.45 -4.82 -14.79
C MET A 81 0.34 -6.25 -15.32
N PRO A 82 -0.43 -6.49 -16.40
CA PRO A 82 -0.50 -7.80 -17.03
C PRO A 82 0.90 -8.29 -17.42
N TYR A 83 1.18 -9.56 -17.12
CA TYR A 83 2.44 -10.23 -17.47
C TYR A 83 3.71 -9.57 -16.91
N ALA A 84 3.58 -8.74 -15.87
CA ALA A 84 4.71 -8.14 -15.17
C ALA A 84 4.83 -8.75 -13.76
N PRO A 85 5.87 -9.55 -13.48
CA PRO A 85 6.13 -9.97 -12.12
C PRO A 85 6.48 -8.75 -11.25
N GLY A 86 6.09 -8.80 -9.99
CA GLY A 86 6.41 -7.80 -8.99
C GLY A 86 7.15 -8.43 -7.83
N ILE A 87 8.27 -7.84 -7.42
CA ILE A 87 8.95 -8.22 -6.17
C ILE A 87 9.13 -6.95 -5.36
N LEU A 88 8.46 -6.87 -4.21
CA LEU A 88 8.61 -5.72 -3.33
C LEU A 88 10.02 -5.71 -2.73
N SER A 89 10.68 -4.55 -2.80
CA SER A 89 11.94 -4.31 -2.11
C SER A 89 11.91 -2.91 -1.50
N ILE A 90 11.76 -2.81 -0.18
CA ILE A 90 11.91 -1.54 0.53
C ILE A 90 13.38 -1.15 0.53
N ARG A 91 13.69 0.07 0.05
CA ARG A 91 15.05 0.58 -0.09
C ARG A 91 15.41 1.56 1.01
N THR A 92 14.61 2.62 1.13
CA THR A 92 14.86 3.71 2.07
C THR A 92 13.54 4.19 2.68
N VAL A 93 13.52 4.45 3.98
CA VAL A 93 12.35 4.94 4.70
C VAL A 93 12.65 6.32 5.28
N GLY A 94 11.86 7.31 4.85
CA GLY A 94 11.88 8.67 5.37
C GLY A 94 10.85 8.91 6.49
N PRO A 95 10.68 10.17 6.92
CA PRO A 95 9.65 10.54 7.89
C PRO A 95 8.23 10.38 7.33
N ASP A 96 8.03 10.75 6.06
CA ASP A 96 6.75 10.82 5.36
C ASP A 96 6.81 10.22 3.93
N TRP A 97 7.88 9.50 3.59
CA TRP A 97 8.02 8.80 2.31
C TRP A 97 8.74 7.47 2.43
N VAL A 98 8.56 6.61 1.43
CA VAL A 98 9.22 5.30 1.30
C VAL A 98 9.69 5.13 -0.14
N GLU A 99 10.96 4.79 -0.32
CA GLU A 99 11.51 4.35 -1.60
C GLU A 99 11.53 2.84 -1.68
N PHE A 100 11.11 2.30 -2.81
CA PHE A 100 10.96 0.86 -3.01
C PHE A 100 11.08 0.48 -4.49
N GLY A 101 11.44 -0.78 -4.74
CA GLY A 101 11.29 -1.44 -6.03
C GLY A 101 10.02 -2.30 -6.06
N PHE A 102 9.44 -2.48 -7.25
CA PHE A 102 8.35 -3.44 -7.44
C PHE A 102 8.39 -4.06 -8.84
N PHE A 103 8.35 -3.24 -9.89
CA PHE A 103 8.40 -3.72 -11.28
C PHE A 103 9.83 -3.73 -11.83
N GLY A 104 10.46 -4.92 -11.88
CA GLY A 104 11.83 -5.07 -12.38
C GLY A 104 12.80 -4.10 -11.69
N ASP A 105 13.60 -3.37 -12.48
CA ASP A 105 14.58 -2.40 -11.96
C ASP A 105 13.98 -1.02 -11.64
N ALA A 106 12.67 -0.83 -11.84
CA ALA A 106 12.03 0.46 -11.58
C ALA A 106 11.99 0.75 -10.06
N SER A 107 12.45 1.94 -9.70
CA SER A 107 12.33 2.47 -8.34
C SER A 107 11.21 3.50 -8.25
N TYR A 108 10.50 3.47 -7.13
CA TYR A 108 9.37 4.33 -6.86
C TYR A 108 9.58 5.01 -5.50
N ARG A 109 9.00 6.19 -5.34
CA ARG A 109 8.83 6.84 -4.05
C ARG A 109 7.34 7.02 -3.77
N LEU A 110 6.87 6.39 -2.70
CA LEU A 110 5.58 6.65 -2.10
C LEU A 110 5.73 7.81 -1.12
N GLN A 111 4.95 8.86 -1.29
CA GLN A 111 4.90 10.00 -0.37
C GLN A 111 3.54 10.04 0.33
N VAL A 112 3.57 10.28 1.65
CA VAL A 112 2.40 10.55 2.47
C VAL A 112 2.29 12.05 2.70
N GLU A 113 1.28 12.65 2.12
CA GLU A 113 1.03 14.08 2.19
C GLU A 113 0.31 14.43 3.51
N PRO A 114 0.62 15.59 4.11
CA PRO A 114 -0.02 16.03 5.35
C PRO A 114 -1.52 16.33 5.15
N LEU A 115 -1.92 16.72 3.93
CA LEU A 115 -3.30 17.06 3.59
C LEU A 115 -3.76 16.31 2.34
N ALA A 116 -4.98 15.79 2.39
CA ALA A 116 -5.59 15.11 1.26
C ALA A 116 -5.92 16.10 0.12
N ARG A 117 -5.59 15.77 -1.12
CA ARG A 117 -5.87 16.61 -2.32
C ARG A 117 -6.45 15.77 -3.45
N PHE A 118 -7.23 16.38 -4.35
CA PHE A 118 -7.63 15.69 -5.59
C PHE A 118 -6.40 15.44 -6.46
N ARG A 119 -6.19 14.19 -6.85
CA ARG A 119 -5.04 13.76 -7.63
C ARG A 119 -5.49 12.75 -8.67
N ARG A 120 -4.93 12.86 -9.88
CA ARG A 120 -5.27 11.99 -11.01
C ARG A 120 -4.07 11.34 -11.69
N TRP A 121 -2.87 11.78 -11.35
CA TRP A 121 -1.65 11.36 -12.02
C TRP A 121 -0.87 10.41 -11.13
N LEU A 122 -0.74 9.18 -11.60
CA LEU A 122 0.15 8.16 -11.06
C LEU A 122 0.98 7.59 -12.23
N PRO A 123 2.14 6.95 -11.94
CA PRO A 123 2.91 6.25 -12.96
C PRO A 123 2.10 5.13 -13.60
N VAL A 124 2.51 4.68 -14.78
CA VAL A 124 1.90 3.52 -15.46
C VAL A 124 1.91 2.31 -14.52
N GLY A 125 0.79 1.57 -14.50
CA GLY A 125 0.57 0.41 -13.63
C GLY A 125 0.01 0.74 -12.26
N TRP A 126 -0.07 2.02 -11.88
CA TRP A 126 -0.58 2.46 -10.58
C TRP A 126 -2.00 3.03 -10.66
N ARG A 127 -2.82 2.72 -9.66
CA ARG A 127 -4.18 3.25 -9.54
C ARG A 127 -4.56 3.53 -8.09
N TYR A 128 -5.40 4.54 -7.89
CA TYR A 128 -6.10 4.72 -6.61
C TYR A 128 -7.31 3.78 -6.54
N HIS A 129 -7.58 3.18 -5.37
CA HIS A 129 -8.81 2.38 -5.21
C HIS A 129 -10.07 3.27 -5.20
N ARG A 130 -9.96 4.53 -4.77
CA ARG A 130 -11.07 5.49 -4.70
C ARG A 130 -10.83 6.71 -5.61
N TRP A 131 -11.16 6.60 -6.89
CA TRP A 131 -10.83 7.63 -7.89
C TRP A 131 -11.43 9.04 -7.66
N LEU A 132 -12.59 9.15 -6.98
CA LEU A 132 -13.23 10.44 -6.64
C LEU A 132 -12.82 10.99 -5.26
N ALA A 133 -11.91 10.31 -4.55
CA ALA A 133 -11.50 10.74 -3.22
C ALA A 133 -10.39 11.79 -3.28
N ARG A 134 -10.17 12.45 -2.15
CA ARG A 134 -8.94 13.20 -1.92
C ARG A 134 -7.88 12.23 -1.40
N HIS A 135 -6.69 12.32 -1.97
CA HIS A 135 -5.58 11.40 -1.71
C HIS A 135 -4.47 12.07 -0.90
N ARG A 136 -3.99 11.35 0.11
CA ARG A 136 -2.75 11.64 0.85
C ARG A 136 -1.57 10.88 0.25
N LEU A 137 -1.78 9.75 -0.40
CA LEU A 137 -0.74 8.97 -1.03
C LEU A 137 -0.44 9.49 -2.43
N THR A 138 0.84 9.60 -2.76
CA THR A 138 1.30 9.79 -4.13
C THR A 138 2.46 8.87 -4.41
N VAL A 139 2.58 8.45 -5.67
CA VAL A 139 3.69 7.61 -6.11
C VAL A 139 4.37 8.30 -7.27
N ASN A 140 5.68 8.40 -7.21
CA ASN A 140 6.51 8.92 -8.30
C ASN A 140 7.50 7.84 -8.72
N LYS A 141 7.64 7.62 -10.02
CA LYS A 141 8.73 6.79 -10.55
C LYS A 141 10.02 7.59 -10.48
N LEU A 142 11.03 7.06 -9.82
CA LEU A 142 12.35 7.66 -9.77
C LEU A 142 13.05 7.40 -11.10
N ARG A 143 13.79 8.40 -11.58
CA ARG A 143 14.67 8.19 -12.74
C ARG A 143 15.91 7.42 -12.27
N PRO A 144 16.40 6.46 -13.04
CA PRO A 144 17.67 5.80 -12.76
C PRO A 144 18.84 6.80 -12.78
#